data_AF-A0A9D6E5A2-F1
#
_entry.id   AF-A0A9D6E5A2-F1
#
_cell.length_a   1.000
_cell.length_b   1.000
_cell.length_c   1.000
_cell.angle_alpha   90.00
_cell.angle_beta   90.00
_cell.angle_gamma   90.00
#
_symmetry.space_group_name_H-M   'P 1'
#
loop_
_entity.id
_entity.type
_entity.pdbx_description
1 polymer ?
#
loop_
_entity_poly.entity_id
_entity_poly.type
_entity_poly.pdbx_seq_one_letter_code
_entity_poly.pdbx_strand_id
1 'polypeptide(L)'
;MESHVVQRLAARALGIELSDTQAGDAAKKIGPLLTLCGCDSLAAFEQRFPSLTAEERDQFTALITNNETYFFREPHQFAFVVEGVLGPYLISAKQDVHLRILSLGCAKGEEPYSIAMILHDFFVRFPFWKLEIRALDVNPFNLRQAKQATYPKQAFRQPLLDKAYQERFFARIGEHWLLSPVIRNRVRFEEGNFSIPSFCPDWEGSVDVVFFRNVCMYFDESTRNSALDRISKLLREGGYLIVASQEVPLLAQITSFSSVETGYGYVLQKSSHKTPRPARVVVDKKVPAAVSKILNPVPLLSPPTQRLPRSPSTSRSLDGCTCCSRSGTSPCILARMKLIQAAEHFDREEFPDTRSLLGGLSGLSCVNPYSWLLLAHLNLNENKIEKAEEYLKNAIERDSLIPEAYFIQGLVRRANKHVKEAEEMFRKALFLSPDFWPAKVFLGDLLRQQGLWEGARNQYQTALSTMSSAPLGPIYQAHWKETLEGAARRGLAIMENENRRESPGNPPPTLPPEGGGRRGGKWRTELSALEKENNRGS
;
A
#
# COMPACT_ATOMS: atom_id res chain seq x y z
N MET A 1 27.04 -10.53 41.96
CA MET A 1 26.31 -9.59 42.86
C MET A 1 25.79 -8.38 42.11
N GLU A 2 26.63 -7.69 41.34
CA GLU A 2 26.25 -6.48 40.59
C GLU A 2 25.17 -6.69 39.52
N SER A 3 25.20 -7.81 38.78
CA SER A 3 24.17 -8.17 37.80
C SER A 3 22.77 -8.32 38.40
N HIS A 4 22.65 -8.82 39.64
CA HIS A 4 21.36 -8.99 40.32
C HIS A 4 20.71 -7.66 40.70
N VAL A 5 21.51 -6.63 40.98
CA VAL A 5 20.99 -5.27 41.22
C VAL A 5 20.30 -4.75 39.96
N VAL A 6 20.97 -4.89 38.81
CA VAL A 6 20.41 -4.45 37.52
C VAL A 6 19.14 -5.22 37.17
N GLN A 7 19.10 -6.54 37.39
CA GLN A 7 17.87 -7.36 37.21
C GLN A 7 16.71 -6.84 38.05
N ARG A 8 16.92 -6.61 39.36
CA ARG A 8 15.86 -6.11 40.25
C ARG A 8 15.35 -4.75 39.82
N LEU A 9 16.24 -3.83 39.46
CA LEU A 9 15.88 -2.48 39.03
C LEU A 9 15.12 -2.50 37.69
N ALA A 10 15.55 -3.33 36.74
CA ALA A 10 14.87 -3.52 35.45
C ALA A 10 13.45 -4.09 35.65
N ALA A 11 13.30 -5.13 36.45
CA ALA A 11 12.00 -5.72 36.76
C ALA A 11 11.08 -4.71 37.47
N ARG A 12 11.59 -3.99 38.46
CA ARG A 12 10.82 -3.00 39.22
C ARG A 12 10.38 -1.80 38.37
N ALA A 13 11.26 -1.28 37.53
CA ALA A 13 11.02 -0.04 36.79
C ALA A 13 10.28 -0.26 35.47
N LEU A 14 10.57 -1.37 34.79
CA LEU A 14 10.15 -1.63 33.41
C LEU A 14 9.34 -2.92 33.26
N GLY A 15 9.27 -3.76 34.29
CA GLY A 15 8.68 -5.10 34.19
C GLY A 15 9.52 -6.07 33.37
N ILE A 16 10.79 -5.76 33.12
CA ILE A 16 11.70 -6.52 32.26
C ILE A 16 12.54 -7.49 33.12
N GLU A 17 12.41 -8.78 32.83
CA GLU A 17 13.32 -9.83 33.29
C GLU A 17 14.51 -9.96 32.34
N LEU A 18 15.70 -9.70 32.88
CA LEU A 18 16.95 -9.87 32.15
C LEU A 18 17.56 -11.24 32.48
N SER A 19 17.97 -11.98 31.45
CA SER A 19 18.87 -13.12 31.64
C SER A 19 20.19 -12.69 32.30
N ASP A 20 20.90 -13.62 32.93
CA ASP A 20 22.18 -13.33 33.59
C ASP A 20 23.19 -12.69 32.64
N THR A 21 23.22 -13.12 31.37
CA THR A 21 24.07 -12.53 30.34
C THR A 21 23.70 -11.09 30.04
N GLN A 22 22.41 -10.79 29.83
CA GLN A 22 21.94 -9.43 29.55
C GLN A 22 22.19 -8.49 30.73
N ALA A 23 21.93 -8.97 31.95
CA ALA A 23 22.19 -8.23 33.17
C ALA A 23 23.68 -7.95 33.38
N GLY A 24 24.54 -8.94 33.09
CA GLY A 24 25.99 -8.78 33.12
C GLY A 24 26.49 -7.76 32.11
N ASP A 25 25.95 -7.77 30.89
CA ASP A 25 26.33 -6.80 29.85
C ASP A 25 25.84 -5.38 30.16
N ALA A 26 24.63 -5.25 30.72
CA ALA A 26 24.12 -3.97 31.20
C ALA A 26 24.96 -3.42 32.36
N ALA A 27 25.32 -4.27 33.34
CA ALA A 27 26.18 -3.89 34.46
C ALA A 27 27.56 -3.39 33.99
N LYS A 28 28.17 -4.03 32.98
CA LYS A 28 29.44 -3.56 32.39
C LYS A 28 29.33 -2.19 31.71
N LYS A 29 28.14 -1.82 31.23
CA LYS A 29 27.88 -0.57 30.50
C LYS A 29 27.28 0.55 31.38
N ILE A 30 27.02 0.29 32.66
CA ILE A 30 26.31 1.25 33.54
C ILE A 30 27.19 2.42 34.02
N GLY A 31 28.52 2.33 33.91
CA GLY A 31 29.46 3.33 34.44
C GLY A 31 29.15 4.80 34.09
N PRO A 32 28.84 5.14 32.82
CA PRO A 32 28.44 6.50 32.45
C PRO A 32 27.18 6.97 33.17
N LEU A 33 26.20 6.08 33.38
CA LEU A 33 24.98 6.39 34.12
C LEU A 33 25.26 6.59 35.62
N LEU A 34 26.13 5.77 36.23
CA LEU A 34 26.56 5.97 37.61
C LEU A 34 27.21 7.35 37.80
N THR A 35 28.06 7.75 36.84
CA THR A 35 28.73 9.04 36.83
C THR A 35 27.73 10.19 36.70
N LEU A 36 26.79 10.10 35.75
CA LEU A 36 25.70 11.06 35.58
C LEU A 36 24.90 11.22 36.89
N CYS A 37 24.66 10.10 37.57
CA CYS A 37 23.94 10.05 38.83
C CYS A 37 24.77 10.44 40.07
N GLY A 38 26.05 10.75 39.93
CA GLY A 38 26.94 11.00 41.07
C GLY A 38 27.01 9.81 42.05
N CYS A 39 26.82 8.59 41.56
CA CYS A 39 26.92 7.36 42.35
C CYS A 39 28.29 6.71 42.11
N ASP A 40 28.99 6.35 43.19
CA ASP A 40 30.30 5.69 43.14
C ASP A 40 30.20 4.15 42.98
N SER A 41 29.01 3.60 43.14
CA SER A 41 28.75 2.17 43.16
C SER A 41 27.31 1.84 42.73
N LEU A 42 27.11 0.60 42.29
CA LEU A 42 25.77 0.06 41.99
C LEU A 42 24.85 0.04 43.22
N ALA A 43 25.41 -0.18 44.42
CA ALA A 43 24.65 -0.14 45.66
C ALA A 43 24.15 1.28 45.97
N ALA A 44 25.01 2.30 45.82
CA ALA A 44 24.60 3.70 45.95
C ALA A 44 23.54 4.08 44.90
N PHE A 45 23.67 3.58 43.67
CA PHE A 45 22.68 3.78 42.62
C PHE A 45 21.33 3.11 42.94
N GLU A 46 21.32 1.88 43.45
CA GLU A 46 20.08 1.18 43.87
C GLU A 46 19.34 1.95 44.96
N GLN A 47 20.05 2.52 45.93
CA GLN A 47 19.47 3.35 46.98
C GLN A 47 18.89 4.67 46.44
N ARG A 48 19.58 5.32 45.48
CA ARG A 48 19.12 6.57 44.86
C ARG A 48 18.06 6.36 43.78
N PHE A 49 17.87 5.13 43.29
CA PHE A 49 16.98 4.81 42.17
C PHE A 49 15.56 5.41 42.27
N PRO A 50 14.88 5.41 43.44
CA PRO A 50 13.55 6.02 43.58
C PRO A 50 13.53 7.54 43.36
N SER A 51 14.68 8.20 43.51
CA SER A 51 14.85 9.66 43.43
C SER A 51 15.56 10.13 42.16
N LEU A 52 15.72 9.26 41.16
CA LEU A 52 16.27 9.65 39.86
C LEU A 52 15.42 10.74 39.21
N THR A 53 16.09 11.65 38.51
CA THR A 53 15.49 12.62 37.60
C THR A 53 14.89 11.91 36.37
N ALA A 54 14.11 12.63 35.57
CA ALA A 54 13.57 12.08 34.33
C ALA A 54 14.68 11.67 33.35
N GLU A 55 15.71 12.51 33.18
CA GLU A 55 16.83 12.22 32.27
C GLU A 55 17.62 10.98 32.70
N GLU A 56 17.91 10.82 34.00
CA GLU A 56 18.60 9.63 34.50
C GLU A 56 17.76 8.36 34.31
N ARG A 57 16.43 8.45 34.47
CA ARG A 57 15.52 7.33 34.18
C ARG A 57 15.51 6.98 32.69
N ASP A 58 15.49 7.97 31.80
CA ASP A 58 15.54 7.75 30.35
C ASP A 58 16.82 7.00 29.97
N GLN A 59 17.97 7.39 30.55
CA GLN A 59 19.26 6.74 30.33
C GLN A 59 19.28 5.31 30.86
N PHE A 60 18.70 5.08 32.05
CA PHE A 60 18.53 3.72 32.58
C PHE A 60 17.67 2.87 31.64
N THR A 61 16.52 3.38 31.19
CA THR A 61 15.65 2.68 30.24
C THR A 61 16.40 2.31 28.97
N ALA A 62 17.16 3.25 28.39
CA ALA A 62 17.92 3.02 27.17
C ALA A 62 19.00 1.94 27.32
N LEU A 63 19.61 1.82 28.50
CA LEU A 63 20.59 0.78 28.82
C LEU A 63 19.96 -0.62 28.87
N ILE A 64 18.73 -0.72 29.36
CA ILE A 64 18.04 -1.99 29.62
C ILE A 64 17.31 -2.52 28.38
N THR A 65 16.68 -1.64 27.61
CA THR A 65 15.84 -2.07 26.47
C THR A 65 16.64 -2.65 25.31
N ASN A 66 16.13 -3.71 24.69
CA ASN A 66 16.66 -4.24 23.43
C ASN A 66 16.15 -3.41 22.24
N ASN A 67 17.04 -3.08 21.31
CA ASN A 67 16.79 -2.19 20.18
C ASN A 67 16.83 -2.91 18.83
N GLU A 68 16.77 -4.25 18.81
CA GLU A 68 16.79 -5.02 17.58
C GLU A 68 15.44 -4.96 16.84
N THR A 69 15.44 -4.23 15.74
CA THR A 69 14.31 -4.03 14.85
C THR A 69 14.81 -3.80 13.42
N TYR A 70 13.99 -4.12 12.43
CA TYR A 70 14.25 -3.90 11.01
C TYR A 70 12.93 -3.93 10.23
N PHE A 71 12.91 -3.29 9.07
CA PHE A 71 11.71 -3.21 8.25
C PHE A 71 11.25 -4.59 7.78
N PHE A 72 9.93 -4.80 7.83
CA PHE A 72 9.24 -6.01 7.37
C PHE A 72 9.71 -7.30 8.06
N ARG A 73 10.06 -7.22 9.34
CA ARG A 73 10.29 -8.40 10.19
C ARG A 73 9.05 -9.30 10.21
N GLU A 74 9.20 -10.58 9.90
CA GLU A 74 8.11 -11.56 9.70
C GLU A 74 7.05 -11.10 8.67
N PRO A 75 7.43 -11.02 7.38
CA PRO A 75 6.62 -10.37 6.34
C PRO A 75 5.20 -10.94 6.16
N HIS A 76 5.02 -12.22 6.47
CA HIS A 76 3.73 -12.91 6.40
C HIS A 76 2.67 -12.28 7.32
N GLN A 77 3.06 -11.69 8.45
CA GLN A 77 2.11 -11.08 9.38
C GLN A 77 1.51 -9.78 8.84
N PHE A 78 2.26 -9.01 8.06
CA PHE A 78 1.70 -7.83 7.39
C PHE A 78 0.75 -8.21 6.25
N ALA A 79 1.04 -9.31 5.54
CA ALA A 79 0.11 -9.86 4.55
C ALA A 79 -1.23 -10.25 5.17
N PHE A 80 -1.20 -10.84 6.38
CA PHE A 80 -2.42 -11.13 7.13
C PHE A 80 -3.25 -9.87 7.45
N VAL A 81 -2.61 -8.74 7.76
CA VAL A 81 -3.36 -7.48 7.97
C VAL A 81 -4.13 -7.07 6.71
N VAL A 82 -3.52 -7.23 5.53
CA VAL A 82 -4.20 -6.87 4.28
C VAL A 82 -5.29 -7.90 3.93
N GLU A 83 -4.97 -9.18 3.92
CA GLU A 83 -5.87 -10.20 3.38
C GLU A 83 -6.84 -10.73 4.44
N GLY A 84 -6.35 -11.01 5.65
CA GLY A 84 -7.16 -11.56 6.74
C GLY A 84 -7.99 -10.52 7.49
N VAL A 85 -7.44 -9.33 7.74
CA VAL A 85 -8.16 -8.27 8.48
C VAL A 85 -9.00 -7.39 7.55
N LEU A 86 -8.42 -6.89 6.45
CA LEU A 86 -9.16 -6.01 5.53
C LEU A 86 -10.02 -6.76 4.51
N GLY A 87 -9.64 -7.98 4.12
CA GLY A 87 -10.39 -8.81 3.16
C GLY A 87 -11.88 -8.97 3.48
N PRO A 88 -12.28 -9.31 4.71
CA PRO A 88 -13.70 -9.40 5.08
C PRO A 88 -14.48 -8.09 4.86
N TYR A 89 -13.84 -6.93 5.09
CA TYR A 89 -14.49 -5.63 4.83
C TYR A 89 -14.68 -5.35 3.35
N LEU A 90 -13.75 -5.81 2.51
CA LEU A 90 -13.88 -5.74 1.05
C LEU A 90 -15.03 -6.62 0.56
N ILE A 91 -15.09 -7.88 1.02
CA ILE A 91 -16.12 -8.84 0.62
C ILE A 91 -17.51 -8.36 1.05
N SER A 92 -17.62 -7.81 2.26
CA SER A 92 -18.88 -7.26 2.78
C SER A 92 -19.21 -5.85 2.27
N ALA A 93 -18.39 -5.30 1.39
CA ALA A 93 -18.54 -3.96 0.82
C ALA A 93 -18.78 -2.86 1.89
N LYS A 94 -18.10 -2.97 3.05
CA LYS A 94 -18.22 -1.98 4.12
C LYS A 94 -17.79 -0.61 3.63
N GLN A 95 -18.64 0.38 3.88
CA GLN A 95 -18.47 1.72 3.32
C GLN A 95 -17.68 2.67 4.19
N ASP A 96 -17.69 2.46 5.50
CA ASP A 96 -16.92 3.20 6.48
C ASP A 96 -16.15 2.19 7.33
N VAL A 97 -14.86 2.07 7.06
CA VAL A 97 -13.94 1.26 7.84
C VAL A 97 -12.97 2.21 8.51
N HIS A 98 -12.95 2.14 9.82
CA HIS A 98 -11.93 2.77 10.62
C HIS A 98 -11.01 1.67 11.15
N LEU A 99 -9.84 1.53 10.54
CA LEU A 99 -8.83 0.58 10.96
C LEU A 99 -7.91 1.24 11.99
N ARG A 100 -7.97 0.76 13.24
CA ARG A 100 -7.07 1.17 14.32
C ARG A 100 -6.04 0.09 14.59
N ILE A 101 -4.76 0.46 14.43
CA ILE A 101 -3.63 -0.43 14.67
C ILE A 101 -2.76 0.14 15.78
N LEU A 102 -2.41 -0.70 16.75
CA LEU A 102 -1.52 -0.36 17.84
C LEU A 102 -0.26 -1.24 17.76
N SER A 103 0.92 -0.64 17.64
CA SER A 103 2.21 -1.32 17.77
C SER A 103 2.79 -1.05 19.16
N LEU A 104 2.94 -2.08 19.97
CA LEU A 104 3.45 -2.02 21.34
C LEU A 104 4.90 -2.53 21.36
N GLY A 105 5.82 -1.70 21.85
CA GLY A 105 7.26 -1.96 21.79
C GLY A 105 7.85 -1.71 20.39
N CYS A 106 7.50 -0.57 19.80
CA CYS A 106 7.78 -0.25 18.40
C CYS A 106 9.26 0.08 18.10
N ALA A 107 10.11 0.15 19.13
CA ALA A 107 11.52 0.51 19.03
C ALA A 107 11.73 1.76 18.17
N LYS A 108 12.56 1.67 17.13
CA LYS A 108 12.94 2.79 16.26
C LYS A 108 11.95 3.03 15.12
N GLY A 109 10.76 2.43 15.18
CA GLY A 109 9.63 2.73 14.29
C GLY A 109 9.57 1.91 13.00
N GLU A 110 10.50 0.98 12.75
CA GLU A 110 10.49 0.16 11.53
C GLU A 110 9.21 -0.67 11.41
N GLU A 111 8.68 -1.22 12.51
CA GLU A 111 7.42 -1.98 12.49
C GLU A 111 6.20 -1.12 12.11
N PRO A 112 5.85 -0.03 12.84
CA PRO A 112 4.67 0.77 12.50
C PRO A 112 4.81 1.45 11.13
N TYR A 113 6.04 1.75 10.68
CA TYR A 113 6.25 2.24 9.32
C TYR A 113 6.10 1.16 8.26
N SER A 114 6.53 -0.09 8.51
CA SER A 114 6.21 -1.21 7.62
C SER A 114 4.72 -1.41 7.45
N ILE A 115 3.94 -1.29 8.54
CA ILE A 115 2.47 -1.33 8.49
C ILE A 115 1.95 -0.19 7.62
N ALA A 116 2.39 1.05 7.88
CA ALA A 116 1.94 2.22 7.13
C ALA A 116 2.30 2.15 5.63
N MET A 117 3.46 1.58 5.28
CA MET A 117 3.91 1.40 3.90
C MET A 117 3.06 0.36 3.16
N ILE A 118 2.82 -0.81 3.75
CA ILE A 118 1.99 -1.87 3.12
C ILE A 118 0.56 -1.41 2.95
N LEU A 119 0.02 -0.66 3.91
CA LEU A 119 -1.34 -0.14 3.84
C LEU A 119 -1.45 1.13 3.00
N HIS A 120 -0.35 1.73 2.55
CA HIS A 120 -0.37 3.01 1.85
C HIS A 120 -1.24 2.96 0.59
N ASP A 121 -0.95 2.03 -0.32
CA ASP A 121 -1.69 1.87 -1.58
C ASP A 121 -3.15 1.56 -1.35
N PHE A 122 -3.41 0.76 -0.32
CA PHE A 122 -4.76 0.38 0.05
C PHE A 122 -5.60 1.60 0.45
N PHE A 123 -5.09 2.44 1.35
CA PHE A 123 -5.82 3.63 1.80
C PHE A 123 -5.77 4.79 0.80
N VAL A 124 -4.89 4.75 -0.21
CA VAL A 124 -4.99 5.61 -1.41
C VAL A 124 -6.18 5.18 -2.27
N ARG A 125 -6.39 3.87 -2.46
CA ARG A 125 -7.52 3.32 -3.24
C ARG A 125 -8.87 3.47 -2.53
N PHE A 126 -8.89 3.44 -1.20
CA PHE A 126 -10.09 3.57 -0.37
C PHE A 126 -10.04 4.83 0.53
N PRO A 127 -10.14 6.05 -0.05
CA PRO A 127 -9.87 7.30 0.66
C PRO A 127 -10.90 7.66 1.76
N PHE A 128 -12.05 6.98 1.81
CA PHE A 128 -13.03 7.14 2.88
C PHE A 128 -12.77 6.24 4.08
N TRP A 129 -11.93 5.22 3.92
CA TRP A 129 -11.51 4.41 5.04
C TRP A 129 -10.46 5.19 5.83
N LYS A 130 -10.55 5.11 7.16
CA LYS A 130 -9.62 5.80 8.06
C LYS A 130 -8.60 4.80 8.58
N LEU A 131 -7.34 5.19 8.52
CA LEU A 131 -6.24 4.46 9.12
C LEU A 131 -5.66 5.29 10.26
N GLU A 132 -5.74 4.76 11.48
CA GLU A 132 -5.03 5.32 12.63
C GLU A 132 -4.00 4.29 13.11
N ILE A 133 -2.72 4.65 13.06
CA ILE A 133 -1.63 3.84 13.62
C ILE A 133 -1.04 4.57 14.82
N ARG A 134 -1.09 3.94 15.98
CA ARG A 134 -0.35 4.36 17.17
C ARG A 134 0.79 3.38 17.44
N ALA A 135 1.93 3.93 17.83
CA ALA A 135 3.14 3.17 18.11
C ALA A 135 3.71 3.62 19.45
N LEU A 136 3.86 2.68 20.37
CA LEU A 136 4.31 2.93 21.73
C LEU A 136 5.64 2.26 21.98
N ASP A 137 6.49 2.94 22.75
CA ASP A 137 7.70 2.35 23.31
C ASP A 137 7.99 2.98 24.67
N VAL A 138 8.71 2.25 25.52
CA VAL A 138 9.14 2.77 26.83
C VAL A 138 10.44 3.57 26.70
N ASN A 139 11.23 3.34 25.65
CA ASN A 139 12.51 4.02 25.44
C ASN A 139 12.33 5.33 24.65
N PRO A 140 12.54 6.50 25.28
CA PRO A 140 12.34 7.79 24.63
C PRO A 140 13.40 8.09 23.55
N PHE A 141 14.59 7.50 23.63
CA PHE A 141 15.61 7.64 22.57
C PHE A 141 15.20 6.92 21.29
N ASN A 142 14.61 5.74 21.42
CA ASN A 142 14.03 5.00 20.29
C ASN A 142 12.90 5.80 19.64
N LEU A 143 12.00 6.37 20.43
CA LEU A 143 10.91 7.21 19.91
C LEU A 143 11.42 8.49 19.22
N ARG A 144 12.48 9.12 19.75
CA ARG A 144 13.15 10.25 19.07
C ARG A 144 13.70 9.81 17.70
N GLN A 145 14.38 8.67 17.63
CA GLN A 145 14.89 8.13 16.37
C GLN A 145 13.76 7.76 15.40
N ALA A 146 12.67 7.16 15.90
CA ALA A 146 11.49 6.83 15.12
C ALA A 146 10.86 8.07 14.48
N LYS A 147 10.71 9.16 15.25
CA LYS A 147 10.19 10.45 14.75
C LYS A 147 11.13 11.11 13.73
N GLN A 148 12.44 10.96 13.87
CA GLN A 148 13.41 11.40 12.85
C GLN A 148 13.33 10.57 11.57
N ALA A 149 12.91 9.30 11.68
CA ALA A 149 12.62 8.39 10.58
C ALA A 149 13.76 8.29 9.55
N THR A 150 14.99 8.27 10.08
CA THR A 150 16.23 8.19 9.31
C THR A 150 16.95 6.89 9.69
N TYR A 151 17.18 6.03 8.71
CA TYR A 151 17.59 4.64 8.95
C TYR A 151 18.90 4.29 8.27
N PRO A 152 19.78 3.52 8.91
CA PRO A 152 21.00 3.03 8.27
C PRO A 152 20.70 1.82 7.36
N LYS A 153 21.67 1.42 6.52
CA LYS A 153 21.53 0.28 5.60
C LYS A 153 21.07 -1.01 6.30
N GLN A 154 21.52 -1.23 7.52
CA GLN A 154 21.22 -2.41 8.34
C GLN A 154 19.75 -2.51 8.75
N ALA A 155 18.94 -1.47 8.59
CA ALA A 155 17.49 -1.55 8.81
C ALA A 155 16.75 -2.28 7.67
N PHE A 156 17.39 -2.47 6.52
CA PHE A 156 16.82 -3.04 5.29
C PHE A 156 17.36 -4.46 5.05
N ARG A 157 17.14 -5.38 6.00
CA ARG A 157 17.70 -6.75 5.95
C ARG A 157 16.86 -7.73 5.13
N GLN A 158 15.58 -7.41 4.91
CA GLN A 158 14.60 -8.33 4.32
C GLN A 158 14.52 -8.19 2.79
N PRO A 159 14.36 -9.29 2.04
CA PRO A 159 14.25 -9.26 0.58
C PRO A 159 13.01 -8.52 0.05
N LEU A 160 11.97 -8.29 0.87
CA LEU A 160 10.74 -7.61 0.45
C LEU A 160 10.94 -6.14 0.07
N LEU A 161 12.04 -5.54 0.51
CA LEU A 161 12.48 -4.24 0.03
C LEU A 161 13.39 -4.48 -1.16
N ASP A 162 12.81 -4.78 -2.32
CA ASP A 162 13.57 -4.55 -3.54
C ASP A 162 13.91 -3.06 -3.66
N LYS A 163 14.92 -2.78 -4.47
CA LYS A 163 15.45 -1.41 -4.59
C LYS A 163 14.37 -0.42 -5.03
N ALA A 164 13.44 -0.85 -5.88
CA ALA A 164 12.37 0.00 -6.40
C ALA A 164 11.34 0.36 -5.32
N TYR A 165 10.92 -0.62 -4.50
CA TYR A 165 10.01 -0.39 -3.38
C TYR A 165 10.63 0.48 -2.28
N GLN A 166 11.93 0.32 -2.03
CA GLN A 166 12.67 1.19 -1.12
C GLN A 166 12.75 2.64 -1.65
N GLU A 167 13.15 2.83 -2.91
CA GLU A 167 13.29 4.16 -3.53
C GLU A 167 11.96 4.93 -3.61
N ARG A 168 10.83 4.22 -3.62
CA ARG A 168 9.49 4.81 -3.57
C ARG A 168 9.20 5.57 -2.26
N PHE A 169 9.66 5.04 -1.14
CA PHE A 169 9.32 5.57 0.18
C PHE A 169 10.50 6.20 0.91
N PHE A 170 11.73 5.97 0.46
CA PHE A 170 12.92 6.48 1.09
C PHE A 170 13.79 7.30 0.14
N ALA A 171 14.25 8.45 0.62
CA ALA A 171 15.31 9.23 -0.02
C ALA A 171 16.65 8.92 0.65
N ARG A 172 17.69 8.63 -0.15
CA ARG A 172 19.04 8.45 0.39
C ARG A 172 19.66 9.81 0.75
N ILE A 173 20.15 9.95 1.97
CA ILE A 173 20.88 11.12 2.48
C ILE A 173 22.19 10.64 3.09
N GLY A 174 23.28 10.75 2.33
CA GLY A 174 24.57 10.17 2.70
C GLY A 174 24.49 8.65 2.86
N GLU A 175 24.86 8.15 4.04
CA GLU A 175 24.81 6.73 4.40
C GLU A 175 23.49 6.30 5.07
N HIS A 176 22.49 7.19 5.06
CA HIS A 176 21.18 6.95 5.66
C HIS A 176 20.03 7.08 4.65
N TRP A 177 18.86 6.56 5.03
CA TRP A 177 17.62 6.62 4.27
C TRP A 177 16.55 7.33 5.09
N LEU A 178 16.05 8.44 4.55
CA LEU A 178 14.98 9.24 5.14
C LEU A 178 13.63 8.77 4.59
N LEU A 179 12.71 8.41 5.49
CA LEU A 179 11.35 7.99 5.13
C LEU A 179 10.48 9.17 4.66
N SER A 180 9.66 8.93 3.64
CA SER A 180 8.75 9.91 3.05
C SER A 180 7.75 10.47 4.09
N PRO A 181 7.50 11.81 4.09
CA PRO A 181 6.49 12.42 4.95
C PRO A 181 5.11 11.77 4.84
N VAL A 182 4.75 11.26 3.65
CA VAL A 182 3.44 10.62 3.38
C VAL A 182 3.22 9.37 4.22
N ILE A 183 4.29 8.66 4.55
CA ILE A 183 4.26 7.50 5.46
C ILE A 183 4.43 7.96 6.90
N ARG A 184 5.38 8.87 7.17
CA ARG A 184 5.66 9.37 8.53
C ARG A 184 4.42 9.92 9.21
N ASN A 185 3.61 10.69 8.49
CA ASN A 185 2.40 11.35 9.00
C ASN A 185 1.25 10.37 9.29
N ARG A 186 1.38 9.08 8.95
CA ARG A 186 0.38 8.04 9.26
C ARG A 186 0.56 7.39 10.63
N VAL A 187 1.71 7.60 11.27
CA VAL A 187 2.06 6.97 12.53
C VAL A 187 2.18 8.02 13.64
N ARG A 188 1.44 7.83 14.73
CA ARG A 188 1.59 8.62 15.95
C ARG A 188 2.41 7.84 16.97
N PHE A 189 3.52 8.43 17.40
CA PHE A 189 4.40 7.86 18.42
C PHE A 189 4.08 8.42 19.81
N GLU A 190 4.00 7.54 20.79
CA GLU A 190 3.69 7.85 22.19
C GLU A 190 4.66 7.10 23.11
N GLU A 191 5.08 7.74 24.19
CA GLU A 191 5.86 7.08 25.23
C GLU A 191 4.91 6.39 26.20
N GLY A 192 5.17 5.12 26.48
CA GLY A 192 4.27 4.32 27.30
C GLY A 192 4.91 3.07 27.83
N ASN A 193 4.83 2.86 29.15
CA ASN A 193 5.27 1.62 29.76
C ASN A 193 4.09 0.68 29.98
N PHE A 194 3.92 -0.27 29.06
CA PHE A 194 2.80 -1.19 29.09
C PHE A 194 2.91 -2.27 30.18
N SER A 195 4.01 -2.36 30.94
CA SER A 195 4.06 -3.21 32.14
C SER A 195 3.34 -2.57 33.34
N ILE A 196 3.16 -1.25 33.34
CA ILE A 196 2.51 -0.53 34.44
C ILE A 196 0.98 -0.62 34.28
N PRO A 197 0.23 -1.18 35.25
CA PRO A 197 -1.22 -1.35 35.11
C PRO A 197 -2.03 -0.06 34.97
N SER A 198 -1.52 1.06 35.48
CA SER A 198 -2.18 2.37 35.36
C SER A 198 -2.02 3.02 33.98
N PHE A 199 -1.13 2.49 33.14
CA PHE A 199 -0.95 2.98 31.77
C PHE A 199 -1.83 2.19 30.81
N CYS A 200 -2.82 2.84 30.20
CA CYS A 200 -3.66 2.27 29.16
C CYS A 200 -3.95 3.33 28.10
N PRO A 201 -3.67 3.08 26.81
CA PRO A 201 -4.04 4.00 25.74
C PRO A 201 -5.54 4.23 25.68
N ASP A 202 -5.96 5.45 25.30
CA ASP A 202 -7.37 5.87 25.16
C ASP A 202 -8.06 5.24 23.93
N TRP A 203 -8.08 3.91 23.83
CA TRP A 203 -8.58 3.13 22.70
C TRP A 203 -9.35 1.87 23.13
N GLU A 204 -9.81 1.80 24.37
CA GLU A 204 -10.54 0.65 24.91
C GLU A 204 -11.70 0.20 23.99
N GLY A 205 -11.75 -1.11 23.72
CA GLY A 205 -12.77 -1.77 22.90
C GLY A 205 -12.81 -1.38 21.43
N SER A 206 -11.78 -0.69 20.91
CA SER A 206 -11.84 -0.07 19.57
C SER A 206 -10.69 -0.40 18.64
N VAL A 207 -9.64 -1.09 19.13
CA VAL A 207 -8.49 -1.46 18.32
C VAL A 207 -8.80 -2.71 17.49
N ASP A 208 -8.51 -2.67 16.20
CA ASP A 208 -8.69 -3.83 15.30
C ASP A 208 -7.52 -4.81 15.39
N VAL A 209 -6.30 -4.27 15.43
CA VAL A 209 -5.07 -5.06 15.42
C VAL A 209 -4.07 -4.48 16.43
N VAL A 210 -3.58 -5.33 17.32
CA VAL A 210 -2.43 -5.03 18.19
C VAL A 210 -1.25 -5.85 17.72
N PHE A 211 -0.14 -5.19 17.40
CA PHE A 211 1.17 -5.82 17.26
C PHE A 211 1.87 -5.75 18.62
N PHE A 212 2.27 -6.90 19.16
CA PHE A 212 3.01 -7.02 20.41
C PHE A 212 4.04 -8.14 20.28
N ARG A 213 5.08 -7.87 19.49
CA ARG A 213 6.01 -8.88 18.97
C ARG A 213 7.39 -8.72 19.56
N ASN A 214 8.00 -9.82 19.97
CA ASN A 214 9.37 -9.83 20.52
C ASN A 214 9.53 -8.93 21.76
N VAL A 215 8.44 -8.65 22.47
CA VAL A 215 8.43 -7.81 23.69
C VAL A 215 8.03 -8.67 24.88
N CYS A 216 7.01 -9.50 24.70
CA CYS A 216 6.42 -10.29 25.77
C CYS A 216 7.42 -11.30 26.37
N MET A 217 8.41 -11.73 25.59
CA MET A 217 9.48 -12.63 26.05
C MET A 217 10.37 -12.06 27.16
N TYR A 218 10.32 -10.74 27.40
CA TYR A 218 11.08 -10.08 28.47
C TYR A 218 10.28 -9.87 29.75
N PHE A 219 9.00 -10.25 29.81
CA PHE A 219 8.18 -10.03 31.00
C PHE A 219 8.09 -11.30 31.85
N ASP A 220 8.06 -11.11 33.18
CA ASP A 220 7.65 -12.19 34.09
C ASP A 220 6.20 -12.63 33.78
N GLU A 221 5.80 -13.78 34.34
CA GLU A 221 4.47 -14.34 34.07
C GLU A 221 3.34 -13.39 34.49
N SER A 222 3.47 -12.72 35.64
CA SER A 222 2.44 -11.83 36.18
C SER A 222 2.23 -10.58 35.31
N THR A 223 3.33 -9.93 34.94
CA THR A 223 3.40 -8.73 34.09
C THR A 223 2.88 -9.05 32.70
N ARG A 224 3.28 -10.19 32.14
CA ARG A 224 2.79 -10.70 30.85
C ARG A 224 1.30 -10.92 30.85
N ASN A 225 0.76 -11.65 31.84
CA ASN A 225 -0.68 -11.90 31.93
C ASN A 225 -1.46 -10.58 32.10
N SER A 226 -0.96 -9.68 32.95
CA SER A 226 -1.54 -8.35 33.17
C SER A 226 -1.56 -7.50 31.89
N ALA A 227 -0.47 -7.53 31.10
CA ALA A 227 -0.39 -6.85 29.82
C ALA A 227 -1.40 -7.44 28.81
N LEU A 228 -1.52 -8.76 28.75
CA LEU A 228 -2.42 -9.43 27.81
C LEU A 228 -3.90 -9.18 28.15
N ASP A 229 -4.24 -9.11 29.44
CA ASP A 229 -5.57 -8.69 29.87
C ASP A 229 -5.88 -7.25 29.45
N ARG A 230 -4.91 -6.33 29.55
CA ARG A 230 -5.07 -4.95 29.04
C ARG A 230 -5.21 -4.92 27.51
N ILE A 231 -4.40 -5.69 26.78
CA ILE A 231 -4.51 -5.81 25.32
C ILE A 231 -5.89 -6.32 24.92
N SER A 232 -6.42 -7.32 25.64
CA SER A 232 -7.78 -7.83 25.42
C SER A 232 -8.84 -6.74 25.59
N LYS A 233 -8.69 -5.83 26.58
CA LYS A 233 -9.59 -4.70 26.75
C LYS A 233 -9.49 -3.66 25.63
N LEU A 234 -8.29 -3.43 25.09
CA LEU A 234 -8.07 -2.50 23.96
C LEU A 234 -8.69 -3.02 22.66
N LEU A 235 -8.59 -4.32 22.41
CA LEU A 235 -9.11 -4.94 21.20
C LEU A 235 -10.64 -4.92 21.18
N ARG A 236 -11.22 -4.56 20.04
CA ARG A 236 -12.65 -4.81 19.80
C ARG A 236 -12.93 -6.31 19.72
N GLU A 237 -14.19 -6.70 19.84
CA GLU A 237 -14.60 -8.08 19.61
C GLU A 237 -14.18 -8.58 18.22
N GLY A 238 -13.59 -9.78 18.19
CA GLY A 238 -13.01 -10.37 16.99
C GLY A 238 -11.74 -9.69 16.46
N GLY A 239 -11.17 -8.72 17.20
CA GLY A 239 -9.89 -8.09 16.89
C GLY A 239 -8.72 -9.05 17.06
N TYR A 240 -7.58 -8.71 16.46
CA TYR A 240 -6.42 -9.59 16.36
C TYR A 240 -5.22 -9.07 17.16
N LEU A 241 -4.55 -9.99 17.85
CA LEU A 241 -3.26 -9.81 18.48
C LEU A 241 -2.21 -10.57 17.65
N ILE A 242 -1.27 -9.81 17.08
CA ILE A 242 -0.13 -10.33 16.32
C ILE A 242 1.09 -10.34 17.23
N VAL A 243 1.65 -11.53 17.44
CA VAL A 243 2.81 -11.81 18.29
C VAL A 243 3.89 -12.49 17.46
N ALA A 244 5.14 -12.52 17.93
CA ALA A 244 6.17 -13.23 17.17
C ALA A 244 5.83 -14.73 17.11
N SER A 245 6.19 -15.39 16.00
CA SER A 245 5.83 -16.81 15.79
C SER A 245 6.24 -17.74 16.95
N GLN A 246 7.36 -17.42 17.63
CA GLN A 246 7.88 -18.19 18.77
C GLN A 246 7.12 -17.92 20.08
N GLU A 247 6.37 -16.82 20.17
CA GLU A 247 5.62 -16.42 21.37
C GLU A 247 4.22 -17.05 21.39
N VAL A 248 3.70 -17.55 20.25
CA VAL A 248 2.34 -18.12 20.16
C VAL A 248 2.08 -19.24 21.18
N PRO A 249 2.94 -20.28 21.35
CA PRO A 249 2.65 -21.37 22.28
C PRO A 249 2.54 -20.93 23.74
N LEU A 250 3.26 -19.86 24.09
CA LEU A 250 3.26 -19.28 25.42
C LEU A 250 1.97 -18.47 25.66
N LEU A 251 1.53 -17.70 24.67
CA LEU A 251 0.42 -16.75 24.81
C LEU A 251 -0.94 -17.37 24.53
N ALA A 252 -1.00 -18.49 23.79
CA ALA A 252 -2.23 -19.22 23.49
C ALA A 252 -2.87 -19.91 24.72
N GLN A 253 -2.17 -19.96 25.85
CA GLN A 253 -2.68 -20.56 27.10
C GLN A 253 -3.61 -19.62 27.88
N ILE A 254 -3.75 -18.37 27.43
CA ILE A 254 -4.55 -17.34 28.10
C ILE A 254 -5.99 -17.37 27.57
N THR A 255 -6.95 -17.36 28.49
CA THR A 255 -8.37 -17.60 28.23
C THR A 255 -9.06 -16.52 27.38
N SER A 256 -8.51 -15.31 27.33
CA SER A 256 -9.05 -14.17 26.57
C SER A 256 -8.84 -14.27 25.06
N PHE A 257 -7.95 -15.15 24.60
CA PHE A 257 -7.57 -15.28 23.20
C PHE A 257 -7.77 -16.71 22.70
N SER A 258 -8.16 -16.84 21.43
CA SER A 258 -8.09 -18.10 20.70
C SER A 258 -6.96 -18.03 19.67
N SER A 259 -6.18 -19.10 19.57
CA SER A 259 -5.22 -19.24 18.48
C SER A 259 -5.93 -19.63 17.19
N VAL A 260 -5.69 -18.86 16.13
CA VAL A 260 -6.25 -19.07 14.81
C VAL A 260 -5.10 -19.39 13.85
N GLU A 261 -5.15 -20.58 13.25
CA GLU A 261 -4.25 -20.95 12.16
C GLU A 261 -4.73 -20.28 10.87
N THR A 262 -3.83 -19.58 10.18
CA THR A 262 -4.11 -18.88 8.93
C THR A 262 -3.14 -19.33 7.84
N GLY A 263 -3.41 -18.95 6.58
CA GLY A 263 -2.45 -19.11 5.47
C GLY A 263 -1.13 -18.34 5.67
N TYR A 264 -1.04 -17.49 6.69
CA TYR A 264 0.11 -16.67 7.05
C TYR A 264 0.75 -17.07 8.39
N GLY A 265 0.41 -18.24 8.93
CA GLY A 265 0.84 -18.65 10.27
C GLY A 265 -0.22 -18.42 11.34
N TYR A 266 0.19 -18.40 12.60
CA TYR A 266 -0.73 -18.28 13.73
C TYR A 266 -0.91 -16.83 14.16
N VAL A 267 -2.15 -16.46 14.45
CA VAL A 267 -2.53 -15.19 15.09
C VAL A 267 -3.44 -15.47 16.27
N LEU A 268 -3.48 -14.55 17.23
CA LEU A 268 -4.41 -14.64 18.35
C LEU A 268 -5.61 -13.75 18.05
N GLN A 269 -6.83 -14.27 18.24
CA GLN A 269 -8.06 -13.50 18.08
C GLN A 269 -8.78 -13.36 19.41
N LYS A 270 -9.25 -12.15 19.71
CA LYS A 270 -10.11 -11.92 20.89
C LYS A 270 -11.40 -12.72 20.72
N SER A 271 -11.66 -13.63 21.64
CA SER A 271 -12.84 -14.50 21.62
C SER A 271 -13.98 -13.92 22.45
N SER A 272 -15.20 -13.93 21.91
CA SER A 272 -16.43 -13.58 22.63
C SER A 272 -16.94 -14.69 23.57
N HIS A 273 -16.36 -15.90 23.50
CA HIS A 273 -16.81 -17.07 24.25
C HIS A 273 -15.66 -17.75 25.02
N LYS A 274 -15.90 -18.01 26.31
CA LYS A 274 -14.99 -18.64 27.30
C LYS A 274 -14.58 -20.10 27.03
N THR A 275 -14.76 -20.63 25.82
CA THR A 275 -14.40 -22.01 25.50
C THR A 275 -13.32 -22.07 24.42
N PRO A 276 -12.14 -22.64 24.71
CA PRO A 276 -11.10 -22.83 23.72
C PRO A 276 -11.54 -23.98 22.81
N ARG A 277 -12.23 -23.66 21.72
CA ARG A 277 -12.29 -24.56 20.56
C ARG A 277 -11.31 -24.02 19.53
N PRO A 278 -10.31 -24.81 19.09
CA PRO A 278 -9.50 -24.44 17.95
C PRO A 278 -10.43 -24.38 16.73
N ALA A 279 -10.85 -23.18 16.35
CA ALA A 279 -11.58 -22.96 15.12
C ALA A 279 -10.56 -23.09 13.98
N ARG A 280 -10.58 -24.26 13.33
CA ARG A 280 -9.79 -24.50 12.13
C ARG A 280 -10.43 -23.71 10.99
N VAL A 281 -10.04 -22.45 10.82
CA VAL A 281 -10.34 -21.73 9.58
C VAL A 281 -9.41 -22.33 8.53
N VAL A 282 -9.95 -23.25 7.72
CA VAL A 282 -9.21 -23.81 6.58
C VAL A 282 -9.11 -22.69 5.54
N VAL A 283 -8.08 -21.86 5.66
CA VAL A 283 -7.59 -21.06 4.54
C VAL A 283 -6.57 -21.93 3.83
N ASP A 284 -6.77 -22.11 2.52
CA ASP A 284 -5.99 -22.99 1.66
C ASP A 284 -4.47 -22.79 1.85
N LYS A 285 -3.70 -23.89 1.94
CA LYS A 285 -2.28 -23.94 2.36
C LYS A 285 -1.27 -23.31 1.40
N LYS A 286 -1.70 -22.46 0.47
CA LYS A 286 -0.80 -21.66 -0.36
C LYS A 286 -0.79 -20.26 0.22
N VAL A 287 0.37 -19.79 0.68
CA VAL A 287 0.64 -18.35 0.73
C VAL A 287 0.21 -17.80 -0.63
N PRO A 288 -0.86 -17.01 -0.74
CA PRO A 288 -1.33 -16.61 -2.05
C PRO A 288 -0.24 -15.75 -2.69
N ALA A 289 -0.07 -15.87 -4.01
CA ALA A 289 0.69 -14.93 -4.84
C ALA A 289 0.14 -13.47 -4.76
N ALA A 290 -0.78 -13.19 -3.84
CA ALA A 290 -1.34 -11.88 -3.51
C ALA A 290 -0.34 -11.02 -2.72
N VAL A 291 0.51 -11.60 -1.87
CA VAL A 291 1.57 -10.83 -1.17
C VAL A 291 2.58 -10.26 -2.16
N SER A 292 2.94 -11.00 -3.21
CA SER A 292 3.80 -10.50 -4.30
C SER A 292 3.08 -9.54 -5.26
N LYS A 293 1.74 -9.56 -5.32
CA LYS A 293 0.95 -8.65 -6.16
C LYS A 293 0.55 -7.34 -5.46
N ILE A 294 0.41 -7.33 -4.13
CA ILE A 294 0.23 -6.11 -3.31
C ILE A 294 1.51 -5.26 -3.31
N LEU A 295 2.66 -5.89 -3.59
CA LEU A 295 3.96 -5.24 -3.78
C LEU A 295 4.14 -4.59 -5.16
N ASN A 296 3.19 -4.70 -6.10
CA ASN A 296 3.28 -3.95 -7.34
C ASN A 296 3.02 -2.45 -7.05
N PRO A 297 4.03 -1.58 -7.21
CA PRO A 297 3.95 -0.20 -6.78
C PRO A 297 2.92 0.58 -7.61
N VAL A 298 2.16 1.47 -6.96
CA VAL A 298 1.68 2.69 -7.62
C VAL A 298 2.85 3.68 -7.61
N PRO A 299 3.39 4.11 -8.77
CA PRO A 299 4.47 5.10 -8.81
C PRO A 299 4.01 6.37 -8.11
N LEU A 300 4.79 6.82 -7.12
CA LEU A 300 4.70 8.20 -6.69
C LEU A 300 5.44 9.03 -7.75
N LEU A 301 4.68 9.86 -8.48
CA LEU A 301 5.26 10.89 -9.33
C LEU A 301 6.22 11.74 -8.49
N SER A 302 7.48 11.78 -8.89
CA SER A 302 8.41 12.77 -8.34
C SER A 302 7.89 14.16 -8.72
N PRO A 303 7.83 15.15 -7.81
CA PRO A 303 7.51 16.50 -8.21
C PRO A 303 8.60 16.98 -9.19
N PRO A 304 8.23 17.53 -10.35
CA PRO A 304 9.21 18.02 -11.30
C PRO A 304 10.04 19.12 -10.65
N THR A 305 11.36 18.97 -10.73
CA THR A 305 12.33 19.98 -10.28
C THR A 305 12.36 21.11 -11.30
N GLN A 306 11.31 21.92 -11.36
CA GLN A 306 11.33 23.20 -12.06
C GLN A 306 10.64 24.26 -11.20
N ARG A 307 11.39 25.30 -10.85
CA ARG A 307 10.82 26.54 -10.31
C ARG A 307 9.87 27.10 -11.37
N LEU A 308 8.57 27.04 -11.11
CA LEU A 308 7.57 27.76 -11.87
C LEU A 308 7.20 29.09 -11.18
N PRO A 309 6.85 30.13 -11.95
CA PRO A 309 6.62 31.47 -11.44
C PRO A 309 5.38 31.51 -10.55
N ARG A 310 5.42 32.34 -9.49
CA ARG A 310 4.25 32.62 -8.67
C ARG A 310 3.21 33.39 -9.50
N SER A 311 1.99 32.89 -9.53
CA SER A 311 0.80 33.62 -9.97
C SER A 311 -0.40 33.25 -9.08
N PRO A 312 -1.44 34.12 -9.02
CA PRO A 312 -2.03 34.55 -7.77
C PRO A 312 -3.06 33.59 -7.20
N SER A 313 -3.14 33.61 -5.87
CA SER A 313 -4.15 32.96 -5.05
C SER A 313 -5.56 33.44 -5.43
N THR A 314 -6.34 32.59 -6.09
CA THR A 314 -7.79 32.61 -5.99
C THR A 314 -8.25 31.31 -5.34
N SER A 315 -8.33 31.35 -4.01
CA SER A 315 -9.11 30.41 -3.22
C SER A 315 -10.59 30.60 -3.57
N ARG A 316 -11.12 29.80 -4.50
CA ARG A 316 -12.54 29.44 -4.44
C ARG A 316 -12.63 28.19 -3.59
N SER A 317 -13.19 28.36 -2.38
CA SER A 317 -13.51 27.27 -1.48
C SER A 317 -14.35 26.22 -2.21
N LEU A 318 -14.03 24.94 -1.98
CA LEU A 318 -14.84 23.79 -2.36
C LEU A 318 -16.06 23.62 -1.41
N ASP A 319 -16.62 24.74 -0.92
CA ASP A 319 -17.81 24.74 -0.09
C ASP A 319 -19.04 24.86 -1.01
N GLY A 320 -19.54 23.71 -1.44
CA GLY A 320 -20.72 23.68 -2.32
C GLY A 320 -21.33 22.34 -2.66
N CYS A 321 -20.93 21.21 -2.05
CA CYS A 321 -21.72 19.97 -2.19
C CYS A 321 -22.71 19.87 -1.03
N THR A 322 -23.96 20.28 -1.29
CA THR A 322 -25.14 20.06 -0.42
C THR A 322 -25.53 18.58 -0.28
N CYS A 323 -24.72 17.66 -0.82
CA CYS A 323 -24.96 16.22 -0.87
C CYS A 323 -24.56 15.44 0.41
N CYS A 324 -23.95 16.11 1.39
CA CYS A 324 -23.42 15.49 2.60
C CYS A 324 -24.33 15.77 3.82
N SER A 325 -25.52 15.15 3.86
CA SER A 325 -26.33 15.12 5.08
C SER A 325 -25.99 13.89 5.95
N ARG A 326 -25.98 14.09 7.27
CA ARG A 326 -25.63 13.10 8.30
C ARG A 326 -26.80 12.16 8.57
N SER A 327 -26.92 11.08 7.79
CA SER A 327 -27.47 9.77 8.15
C SER A 327 -27.94 9.08 6.87
N GLY A 328 -27.09 8.20 6.35
CA GLY A 328 -27.31 7.49 5.09
C GLY A 328 -26.03 7.43 4.26
N THR A 329 -25.95 6.41 3.43
CA THR A 329 -24.93 6.19 2.39
C THR A 329 -24.74 7.48 1.58
N SER A 330 -23.61 8.19 1.73
CA SER A 330 -23.40 9.44 0.97
C SER A 330 -23.49 9.14 -0.53
N PRO A 331 -24.27 9.92 -1.31
CA PRO A 331 -24.42 9.71 -2.76
C PRO A 331 -23.08 9.61 -3.50
N CYS A 332 -22.03 10.27 -2.98
CA CYS A 332 -20.69 10.28 -3.56
C CYS A 332 -19.87 9.02 -3.27
N ILE A 333 -20.15 8.34 -2.14
CA ILE A 333 -19.55 7.05 -1.79
C ILE A 333 -20.17 5.95 -2.66
N LEU A 334 -21.51 5.92 -2.76
CA LEU A 334 -22.21 5.00 -3.64
C LEU A 334 -21.79 5.20 -5.11
N ALA A 335 -21.55 6.44 -5.53
CA ALA A 335 -21.05 6.74 -6.87
C ALA A 335 -19.67 6.16 -7.15
N ARG A 336 -18.74 6.23 -6.19
CA ARG A 336 -17.39 5.68 -6.35
C ARG A 336 -17.36 4.15 -6.30
N MET A 337 -18.20 3.52 -5.46
CA MET A 337 -18.33 2.05 -5.45
C MET A 337 -18.89 1.52 -6.76
N LYS A 338 -19.96 2.14 -7.27
CA LYS A 338 -20.55 1.79 -8.56
C LYS A 338 -19.58 1.98 -9.71
N LEU A 339 -18.69 2.97 -9.65
CA LEU A 339 -17.63 3.17 -10.65
C LEU A 339 -16.62 2.01 -10.66
N ILE A 340 -16.16 1.55 -9.49
CA ILE A 340 -15.20 0.43 -9.41
C ILE A 340 -15.86 -0.85 -9.92
N GLN A 341 -17.09 -1.14 -9.48
CA GLN A 341 -17.85 -2.29 -9.98
C GLN A 341 -18.09 -2.18 -11.49
N ALA A 342 -18.45 -0.99 -11.98
CA ALA A 342 -18.64 -0.77 -13.41
C ALA A 342 -17.34 -1.01 -14.19
N ALA A 343 -16.17 -0.61 -13.66
CA ALA A 343 -14.89 -0.89 -14.31
C ALA A 343 -14.60 -2.40 -14.36
N GLU A 344 -14.88 -3.13 -13.28
CA GLU A 344 -14.72 -4.60 -13.25
C GLU A 344 -15.67 -5.31 -14.23
N HIS A 345 -16.94 -4.89 -14.29
CA HIS A 345 -17.90 -5.40 -15.28
C HIS A 345 -17.46 -5.03 -16.70
N PHE A 346 -16.95 -3.81 -16.92
CA PHE A 346 -16.46 -3.37 -18.22
C PHE A 346 -15.27 -4.22 -18.69
N ASP A 347 -14.32 -4.52 -17.81
CA ASP A 347 -13.18 -5.39 -18.11
C ASP A 347 -13.58 -6.85 -18.37
N ARG A 348 -14.74 -7.29 -17.86
CA ARG A 348 -15.34 -8.60 -18.15
C ARG A 348 -16.28 -8.59 -19.36
N GLU A 349 -16.38 -7.46 -20.08
CA GLU A 349 -17.31 -7.24 -21.19
C GLU A 349 -18.80 -7.31 -20.80
N GLU A 350 -19.12 -7.15 -19.52
CA GLU A 350 -20.47 -7.10 -18.99
C GLU A 350 -21.04 -5.67 -19.17
N PHE A 351 -21.16 -5.26 -20.43
CA PHE A 351 -21.57 -3.90 -20.83
C PHE A 351 -22.96 -3.46 -20.32
N PRO A 352 -24.00 -4.32 -20.31
CA PRO A 352 -25.29 -3.96 -19.72
C PRO A 352 -25.19 -3.65 -18.23
N ASP A 353 -24.41 -4.42 -17.49
CA ASP A 353 -24.19 -4.23 -16.05
C ASP A 353 -23.37 -2.97 -15.77
N THR A 354 -22.32 -2.75 -16.57
CA THR A 354 -21.54 -1.50 -16.58
C THR A 354 -22.46 -0.29 -16.75
N ARG A 355 -23.35 -0.33 -17.76
CA ARG A 355 -24.29 0.76 -18.06
C ARG A 355 -25.29 0.98 -16.93
N SER A 356 -25.83 -0.10 -16.37
CA SER A 356 -26.77 -0.07 -15.25
C SER A 356 -26.15 0.60 -14.03
N LEU A 357 -24.90 0.24 -13.70
CA LEU A 357 -24.16 0.80 -12.57
C LEU A 357 -23.84 2.30 -12.77
N LEU A 358 -23.50 2.71 -14.00
CA LEU A 358 -23.15 4.10 -14.34
C LEU A 358 -24.37 5.01 -14.58
N GLY A 359 -25.52 4.46 -15.00
CA GLY A 359 -26.70 5.22 -15.40
C GLY A 359 -27.31 6.09 -14.30
N GLY A 360 -27.10 5.72 -13.03
CA GLY A 360 -27.53 6.52 -11.87
C GLY A 360 -26.49 7.52 -11.37
N LEU A 361 -25.29 7.57 -11.97
CA LEU A 361 -24.18 8.38 -11.48
C LEU A 361 -24.12 9.74 -12.17
N SER A 362 -24.36 9.80 -13.47
CA SER A 362 -24.13 10.98 -14.33
C SER A 362 -24.88 12.26 -13.91
N GLY A 363 -25.94 12.16 -13.11
CA GLY A 363 -26.72 13.29 -12.59
C GLY A 363 -26.27 13.85 -11.23
N LEU A 364 -25.24 13.29 -10.59
CA LEU A 364 -24.79 13.72 -9.26
C LEU A 364 -23.73 14.84 -9.37
N SER A 365 -23.84 15.89 -8.54
CA SER A 365 -22.85 16.99 -8.52
C SER A 365 -21.45 16.55 -8.07
N CYS A 366 -21.35 15.40 -7.39
CA CYS A 366 -20.09 14.79 -6.97
C CYS A 366 -19.59 13.69 -7.90
N VAL A 367 -20.05 13.67 -9.16
CA VAL A 367 -19.57 12.71 -10.17
C VAL A 367 -18.06 12.79 -10.28
N ASN A 368 -17.46 11.61 -10.15
CA ASN A 368 -16.08 11.37 -10.45
C ASN A 368 -15.90 11.45 -11.98
N PRO A 369 -15.00 12.29 -12.53
CA PRO A 369 -14.79 12.40 -13.97
C PRO A 369 -14.53 11.05 -14.66
N TYR A 370 -13.93 10.09 -13.93
CA TYR A 370 -13.73 8.71 -14.40
C TYR A 370 -15.03 7.94 -14.73
N SER A 371 -16.19 8.31 -14.16
CA SER A 371 -17.48 7.73 -14.55
C SER A 371 -17.89 8.13 -15.96
N TRP A 372 -17.66 9.38 -16.35
CA TRP A 372 -17.87 9.83 -17.73
C TRP A 372 -16.85 9.22 -18.67
N LEU A 373 -15.60 9.02 -18.25
CA LEU A 373 -14.60 8.34 -19.08
C LEU A 373 -15.01 6.88 -19.38
N LEU A 374 -15.49 6.15 -18.37
CA LEU A 374 -15.97 4.79 -18.57
C LEU A 374 -17.23 4.74 -19.45
N LEU A 375 -18.16 5.70 -19.30
CA LEU A 375 -19.30 5.86 -20.20
C LEU A 375 -18.87 6.21 -21.63
N ALA A 376 -17.88 7.09 -21.80
CA ALA A 376 -17.36 7.44 -23.11
C ALA A 376 -16.79 6.21 -23.82
N HIS A 377 -15.99 5.42 -23.10
CA HIS A 377 -15.41 4.20 -23.63
C HIS A 377 -16.47 3.14 -23.96
N LEU A 378 -17.48 2.98 -23.10
CA LEU A 378 -18.62 2.10 -23.36
C LEU A 378 -19.39 2.50 -24.62
N ASN A 379 -19.66 3.80 -24.81
CA ASN A 379 -20.37 4.27 -26.00
C ASN A 379 -19.50 4.18 -27.26
N LEU A 380 -18.19 4.34 -27.16
CA LEU A 380 -17.25 4.07 -28.24
C LEU A 380 -17.33 2.60 -28.70
N ASN A 381 -17.32 1.64 -27.76
CA ASN A 381 -17.47 0.21 -28.06
C ASN A 381 -18.84 -0.12 -28.70
N GLU A 382 -19.89 0.63 -28.33
CA GLU A 382 -21.21 0.52 -28.97
C GLU A 382 -21.33 1.32 -30.28
N ASN A 383 -20.23 1.91 -30.78
CA ASN A 383 -20.17 2.75 -31.98
C ASN A 383 -21.11 3.98 -31.93
N LYS A 384 -21.31 4.54 -30.74
CA LYS A 384 -22.10 5.76 -30.45
C LYS A 384 -21.17 6.93 -30.19
N ILE A 385 -20.56 7.44 -31.24
CA ILE A 385 -19.42 8.35 -31.15
C ILE A 385 -19.81 9.72 -30.56
N GLU A 386 -20.95 10.27 -30.95
CA GLU A 386 -21.41 11.58 -30.47
C GLU A 386 -21.61 11.59 -28.95
N LYS A 387 -22.16 10.50 -28.41
CA LYS A 387 -22.32 10.33 -26.95
C LYS A 387 -20.99 10.16 -26.24
N ALA A 388 -20.02 9.48 -26.87
CA ALA A 388 -18.69 9.35 -26.30
C ALA A 388 -18.01 10.72 -26.18
N GLU A 389 -18.12 11.57 -27.19
CA GLU A 389 -17.60 12.94 -27.17
C GLU A 389 -18.25 13.82 -26.10
N GLU A 390 -19.57 13.71 -25.93
CA GLU A 390 -20.31 14.42 -24.89
C GLU A 390 -19.79 14.09 -23.48
N TYR A 391 -19.60 12.80 -23.18
CA TYR A 391 -19.05 12.38 -21.90
C TYR A 391 -17.60 12.80 -21.70
N LEU A 392 -16.77 12.76 -22.76
CA LEU A 392 -15.39 13.25 -22.69
C LEU A 392 -15.34 14.75 -22.39
N LYS A 393 -16.21 15.54 -23.04
CA LYS A 393 -16.33 16.97 -22.77
C LYS A 393 -16.64 17.22 -21.30
N ASN A 394 -17.63 16.52 -20.74
CA ASN A 394 -17.99 16.64 -19.33
C ASN A 394 -16.83 16.25 -18.38
N ALA A 395 -16.07 15.20 -18.72
CA ALA A 395 -14.90 14.79 -17.93
C ALA A 395 -13.80 15.85 -17.95
N ILE A 396 -13.46 16.38 -19.12
CA ILE A 396 -12.37 17.36 -19.30
C ILE A 396 -12.74 18.72 -18.69
N GLU A 397 -13.99 19.15 -18.81
CA GLU A 397 -14.49 20.37 -18.15
C GLU A 397 -14.41 20.27 -16.63
N ARG A 398 -14.56 19.05 -16.09
CA ARG A 398 -14.44 18.80 -14.64
C ARG A 398 -13.01 18.75 -14.17
N ASP A 399 -12.14 18.07 -14.91
CA ASP A 399 -10.71 17.93 -14.64
C ASP A 399 -9.94 17.73 -15.95
N SER A 400 -9.21 18.76 -16.36
CA SER A 400 -8.44 18.77 -17.61
C SER A 400 -7.08 18.10 -17.51
N LEU A 401 -6.69 17.57 -16.36
CA LEU A 401 -5.36 16.96 -16.14
C LEU A 401 -5.39 15.43 -16.17
N ILE A 402 -6.49 14.83 -16.66
CA ILE A 402 -6.67 13.37 -16.72
C ILE A 402 -6.14 12.83 -18.07
N PRO A 403 -5.04 12.05 -18.09
CA PRO A 403 -4.48 11.52 -19.34
C PRO A 403 -5.43 10.55 -20.05
N GLU A 404 -6.22 9.78 -19.31
CA GLU A 404 -7.20 8.83 -19.86
C GLU A 404 -8.29 9.53 -20.69
N ALA A 405 -8.64 10.78 -20.36
CA ALA A 405 -9.61 11.55 -21.13
C ALA A 405 -9.11 11.84 -22.54
N TYR A 406 -7.87 12.30 -22.67
CA TYR A 406 -7.26 12.56 -23.97
C TYR A 406 -6.95 11.27 -24.71
N PHE A 407 -6.60 10.20 -24.02
CA PHE A 407 -6.45 8.89 -24.65
C PHE A 407 -7.75 8.40 -25.29
N ILE A 408 -8.85 8.37 -24.55
CA ILE A 408 -10.16 7.94 -25.08
C ILE A 408 -10.63 8.89 -26.20
N GLN A 409 -10.34 10.19 -26.10
CA GLN A 409 -10.60 11.13 -27.18
C GLN A 409 -9.78 10.79 -28.45
N GLY A 410 -8.52 10.38 -28.29
CA GLY A 410 -7.70 9.89 -29.39
C GLY A 410 -8.27 8.64 -30.04
N LEU A 411 -8.78 7.69 -29.25
CA LEU A 411 -9.52 6.52 -29.74
C LEU A 411 -10.73 6.96 -30.57
N VAL A 412 -11.61 7.79 -29.99
CA VAL A 412 -12.79 8.35 -30.68
C VAL A 412 -12.44 9.01 -32.02
N ARG A 413 -11.39 9.84 -32.06
CA ARG A 413 -10.92 10.49 -33.30
C ARG A 413 -10.42 9.48 -34.32
N ARG A 414 -9.70 8.43 -33.88
CA ARG A 414 -9.24 7.34 -34.73
C ARG A 414 -10.40 6.54 -35.30
N ALA A 415 -11.41 6.18 -34.49
CA ALA A 415 -12.62 5.51 -34.96
C ALA A 415 -13.35 6.32 -36.05
N ASN A 416 -13.35 7.65 -35.92
CA ASN A 416 -13.88 8.59 -36.92
C ASN A 416 -12.93 8.87 -38.10
N LYS A 417 -11.80 8.16 -38.22
CA LYS A 417 -10.79 8.33 -39.28
C LYS A 417 -10.09 9.70 -39.28
N HIS A 418 -10.17 10.47 -38.20
CA HIS A 418 -9.43 11.72 -38.02
C HIS A 418 -8.04 11.44 -37.45
N VAL A 419 -7.17 10.84 -38.26
CA VAL A 419 -5.87 10.30 -37.85
C VAL A 419 -4.96 11.35 -37.22
N LYS A 420 -4.91 12.57 -37.79
CA LYS A 420 -4.05 13.66 -37.28
C LYS A 420 -4.50 14.12 -35.89
N GLU A 421 -5.81 14.29 -35.70
CA GLU A 421 -6.37 14.68 -34.40
C GLU A 421 -6.18 13.58 -33.35
N ALA A 422 -6.29 12.30 -33.74
CA ALA A 422 -6.01 11.18 -32.86
C ALA A 422 -4.56 11.19 -32.36
N GLU A 423 -3.61 11.45 -33.25
CA GLU A 423 -2.19 11.58 -32.91
C GLU A 423 -1.96 12.73 -31.89
N GLU A 424 -2.55 13.90 -32.13
CA GLU A 424 -2.46 15.03 -31.21
C GLU A 424 -2.99 14.68 -29.81
N MET A 425 -4.11 13.95 -29.73
CA MET A 425 -4.70 13.58 -28.45
C MET A 425 -3.84 12.54 -27.70
N PHE A 426 -3.27 11.56 -28.40
CA PHE A 426 -2.32 10.62 -27.77
C PHE A 426 -1.06 11.34 -27.28
N ARG A 427 -0.53 12.30 -28.05
CA ARG A 427 0.59 13.14 -27.60
C ARG A 427 0.23 14.00 -26.40
N LYS A 428 -0.99 14.53 -26.31
CA LYS A 428 -1.48 15.24 -25.11
C LYS A 428 -1.57 14.33 -23.90
N ALA A 429 -2.07 13.10 -24.06
CA ALA A 429 -2.09 12.11 -22.97
C ALA A 429 -0.67 11.82 -22.46
N LEU A 430 0.30 11.66 -23.37
CA LEU A 430 1.71 11.45 -23.03
C LEU A 430 2.39 12.70 -22.45
N PHE A 431 1.95 13.89 -22.83
CA PHE A 431 2.44 15.13 -22.23
C PHE A 431 2.01 15.23 -20.76
N LEU A 432 0.78 14.86 -20.44
CA LEU A 432 0.26 14.84 -19.07
C LEU A 432 0.87 13.69 -18.25
N SER A 433 1.05 12.53 -18.88
CA SER A 433 1.65 11.36 -18.25
C SER A 433 2.60 10.64 -19.22
N PRO A 434 3.91 10.93 -19.17
CA PRO A 434 4.91 10.32 -20.05
C PRO A 434 4.98 8.80 -19.93
N ASP A 435 4.51 8.23 -18.81
CA ASP A 435 4.50 6.79 -18.55
C ASP A 435 3.20 6.10 -18.96
N PHE A 436 2.24 6.83 -19.54
CA PHE A 436 0.95 6.30 -19.97
C PHE A 436 1.09 5.45 -21.23
N TRP A 437 1.52 4.21 -21.03
CA TRP A 437 1.90 3.27 -22.08
C TRP A 437 0.77 2.90 -23.06
N PRO A 438 -0.55 2.94 -22.76
CA PRO A 438 -1.57 2.71 -23.79
C PRO A 438 -1.46 3.72 -24.92
N ALA A 439 -1.32 5.01 -24.60
CA ALA A 439 -1.14 6.03 -25.61
C ALA A 439 0.14 5.82 -26.42
N LYS A 440 1.21 5.25 -25.84
CA LYS A 440 2.42 4.87 -26.58
C LYS A 440 2.14 3.77 -27.59
N VAL A 441 1.44 2.70 -27.20
CA VAL A 441 1.09 1.60 -28.13
C VAL A 441 0.26 2.13 -29.31
N PHE A 442 -0.80 2.87 -29.01
CA PHE A 442 -1.70 3.41 -30.04
C PHE A 442 -1.02 4.48 -30.93
N LEU A 443 -0.15 5.31 -30.35
CA LEU A 443 0.68 6.24 -31.12
C LEU A 443 1.68 5.49 -32.01
N GLY A 444 2.28 4.42 -31.50
CA GLY A 444 3.16 3.54 -32.27
C GLY A 444 2.44 2.95 -33.49
N ASP A 445 1.21 2.47 -33.30
CA ASP A 445 0.37 1.96 -34.40
C ASP A 445 0.06 3.04 -35.43
N LEU A 446 -0.29 4.25 -35.01
CA LEU A 446 -0.54 5.37 -35.94
C LEU A 446 0.71 5.74 -36.72
N LEU A 447 1.86 5.88 -36.06
CA LEU A 447 3.13 6.20 -36.72
C LEU A 447 3.53 5.11 -37.71
N ARG A 448 3.32 3.83 -37.36
CA ARG A 448 3.56 2.69 -38.23
C ARG A 448 2.71 2.76 -39.50
N GLN A 449 1.42 3.09 -39.36
CA GLN A 449 0.50 3.24 -40.49
C GLN A 449 0.87 4.41 -41.41
N GLN A 450 1.52 5.44 -40.88
CA GLN A 450 2.02 6.58 -41.66
C GLN A 450 3.40 6.32 -42.30
N GLY A 451 4.02 5.15 -42.07
CA GLY A 451 5.37 4.82 -42.54
C GLY A 451 6.50 5.44 -41.71
N LEU A 452 6.20 5.99 -40.53
CA LEU A 452 7.17 6.57 -39.60
C LEU A 452 7.74 5.49 -38.67
N TRP A 453 8.51 4.57 -39.25
CA TRP A 453 8.95 3.33 -38.62
C TRP A 453 9.82 3.52 -37.37
N GLU A 454 10.78 4.46 -37.38
CA GLU A 454 11.64 4.72 -36.21
C GLU A 454 10.83 5.27 -35.03
N GLY A 455 9.91 6.19 -35.31
CA GLY A 455 8.99 6.73 -34.32
C GLY A 455 8.13 5.63 -33.70
N ALA A 456 7.54 4.77 -34.54
CA ALA A 456 6.74 3.65 -34.10
C ALA A 456 7.53 2.67 -33.21
N ARG A 457 8.73 2.29 -33.63
CA ARG A 457 9.64 1.41 -32.87
C ARG A 457 9.96 1.97 -31.50
N ASN A 458 10.32 3.24 -31.42
CA ASN A 458 10.60 3.89 -30.14
C ASN A 458 9.39 3.85 -29.21
N GLN A 459 8.18 4.12 -29.74
CA GLN A 459 6.96 4.07 -28.93
C GLN A 459 6.66 2.67 -28.39
N TYR A 460 6.75 1.61 -29.20
CA TYR A 460 6.51 0.25 -28.70
C TYR A 460 7.56 -0.22 -27.71
N GLN A 461 8.86 0.04 -27.96
CA GLN A 461 9.93 -0.32 -27.02
C GLN A 461 9.75 0.40 -25.68
N THR A 462 9.46 1.69 -25.74
CA THR A 462 9.20 2.48 -24.54
C THR A 462 7.94 1.96 -23.84
N ALA A 463 6.85 1.66 -24.56
CA ALA A 463 5.64 1.08 -23.99
C ALA A 463 5.94 -0.21 -23.22
N LEU A 464 6.66 -1.16 -23.84
CA LEU A 464 7.03 -2.43 -23.21
C LEU A 464 7.93 -2.24 -21.99
N SER A 465 8.85 -1.27 -22.03
CA SER A 465 9.71 -0.94 -20.88
C SER A 465 8.95 -0.32 -19.72
N THR A 466 7.90 0.46 -20.00
CA THR A 466 7.09 1.16 -18.98
C THR A 466 5.92 0.29 -18.45
N MET A 467 5.42 -0.68 -19.23
CA MET A 467 4.31 -1.57 -18.86
C MET A 467 4.56 -2.38 -17.58
N SER A 468 5.82 -2.66 -17.25
CA SER A 468 6.21 -3.36 -16.02
C SER A 468 6.13 -2.46 -14.77
N SER A 469 6.21 -1.14 -14.94
CA SER A 469 6.40 -0.16 -13.86
C SER A 469 5.24 0.82 -13.66
N ALA A 470 4.31 0.98 -14.62
CA ALA A 470 3.21 1.96 -14.53
C ALA A 470 1.80 1.31 -14.53
N PRO A 471 0.93 1.62 -13.55
CA PRO A 471 -0.45 1.16 -13.50
C PRO A 471 -1.29 1.84 -14.58
N LEU A 472 -2.37 1.18 -14.98
CA LEU A 472 -3.16 1.53 -16.17
C LEU A 472 -4.17 2.66 -15.94
N GLY A 473 -4.22 3.23 -14.73
CA GLY A 473 -5.26 4.16 -14.30
C GLY A 473 -6.43 3.45 -13.59
N PRO A 474 -7.39 4.20 -13.02
CA PRO A 474 -8.45 3.65 -12.18
C PRO A 474 -9.57 2.94 -12.95
N ILE A 475 -9.65 3.09 -14.27
CA ILE A 475 -10.70 2.52 -15.13
C ILE A 475 -10.24 1.33 -15.98
N TYR A 476 -8.98 0.94 -15.89
CA TYR A 476 -8.39 -0.09 -16.74
C TYR A 476 -7.62 -1.12 -15.88
N GLN A 477 -7.89 -2.42 -16.08
CA GLN A 477 -7.26 -3.50 -15.28
C GLN A 477 -6.36 -4.44 -16.11
N ALA A 478 -5.95 -5.54 -15.48
CA ALA A 478 -4.92 -6.48 -15.92
C ALA A 478 -5.08 -7.04 -17.35
N HIS A 479 -6.32 -7.17 -17.86
CA HIS A 479 -6.55 -7.78 -19.17
C HIS A 479 -6.06 -6.89 -20.33
N TRP A 480 -6.19 -5.56 -20.20
CA TRP A 480 -5.68 -4.60 -21.17
C TRP A 480 -4.16 -4.67 -21.33
N LYS A 481 -3.45 -5.02 -20.24
CA LYS A 481 -1.99 -5.14 -20.24
C LYS A 481 -1.53 -6.27 -21.15
N GLU A 482 -2.09 -7.46 -21.02
CA GLU A 482 -1.72 -8.61 -21.86
C GLU A 482 -2.01 -8.33 -23.34
N THR A 483 -3.17 -7.75 -23.65
CA THR A 483 -3.59 -7.45 -25.02
C THR A 483 -2.69 -6.40 -25.68
N LEU A 484 -2.41 -5.30 -25.00
CA LEU A 484 -1.59 -4.21 -25.55
C LEU A 484 -0.09 -4.55 -25.55
N GLU A 485 0.39 -5.36 -24.61
CA GLU A 485 1.73 -5.94 -24.67
C GLU A 485 1.88 -6.81 -25.93
N GLY A 486 0.89 -7.67 -26.20
CA GLY A 486 0.84 -8.47 -27.41
C GLY A 486 0.83 -7.62 -28.68
N ALA A 487 0.05 -6.53 -28.70
CA ALA A 487 0.00 -5.60 -29.83
C ALA A 487 1.36 -4.92 -30.08
N ALA A 488 2.01 -4.41 -29.03
CA ALA A 488 3.32 -3.76 -29.14
C ALA A 488 4.41 -4.73 -29.63
N ARG A 489 4.44 -5.96 -29.12
CA ARG A 489 5.38 -7.00 -29.57
C ARG A 489 5.16 -7.37 -31.05
N ARG A 490 3.90 -7.47 -31.50
CA ARG A 490 3.59 -7.72 -32.92
C ARG A 490 4.00 -6.55 -33.80
N GLY A 491 3.74 -5.31 -33.38
CA GLY A 491 4.19 -4.12 -34.08
C GLY A 491 5.70 -4.13 -34.32
N LEU A 492 6.49 -4.46 -33.30
CA LEU A 492 7.94 -4.63 -33.42
C LEU A 492 8.34 -5.73 -34.40
N ALA A 493 7.71 -6.91 -34.31
CA ALA A 493 8.02 -8.04 -35.20
C ALA A 493 7.75 -7.72 -36.69
N ILE A 494 6.67 -6.99 -36.99
CA ILE A 494 6.36 -6.54 -38.36
C ILE A 494 7.50 -5.66 -38.90
N MET A 495 8.00 -4.74 -38.08
CA MET A 495 9.08 -3.81 -38.49
C MET A 495 10.42 -4.51 -38.65
N GLU A 496 10.70 -5.56 -37.88
CA GLU A 496 11.89 -6.40 -38.08
C GLU A 496 11.84 -7.16 -39.42
N ASN A 497 10.66 -7.57 -39.85
CA ASN A 497 10.46 -8.26 -41.14
C ASN A 497 10.53 -7.30 -42.33
N GLU A 498 10.01 -6.08 -42.21
CA GLU A 498 10.15 -5.01 -43.23
C GLU A 498 11.63 -4.65 -43.46
N ASN A 499 12.41 -4.43 -42.40
CA ASN A 499 13.86 -4.18 -42.51
C ASN A 499 14.64 -5.33 -43.17
N ARG A 500 14.16 -6.59 -43.07
CA ARG A 500 14.76 -7.75 -43.75
C ARG A 500 14.36 -7.87 -45.22
N ARG A 501 13.17 -7.38 -45.61
CA ARG A 501 12.79 -7.32 -47.04
C ARG A 501 13.67 -6.34 -47.82
N GLU A 502 14.18 -5.30 -47.16
CA GLU A 502 15.18 -4.36 -47.71
C GLU A 502 16.63 -4.92 -47.69
N SER A 503 16.87 -6.10 -47.10
CA SER A 503 18.19 -6.76 -47.02
C SER A 503 18.04 -8.28 -47.18
N PRO A 504 17.98 -8.82 -48.41
CA PRO A 504 17.61 -10.20 -48.67
C PRO A 504 18.68 -11.17 -48.14
N GLY A 505 18.33 -12.00 -47.15
CA GLY A 505 19.27 -13.02 -46.67
C GLY A 505 18.85 -13.94 -45.51
N ASN A 506 17.68 -13.77 -44.88
CA ASN A 506 17.28 -14.66 -43.78
C ASN A 506 15.78 -15.00 -43.76
N PRO A 507 15.39 -16.23 -43.40
CA PRO A 507 14.00 -16.64 -43.28
C PRO A 507 13.28 -15.86 -42.16
N PRO A 508 11.94 -15.68 -42.27
CA PRO A 508 11.16 -14.95 -41.28
C PRO A 508 11.12 -15.70 -39.94
N PRO A 509 11.20 -15.00 -38.80
CA PRO A 509 10.91 -15.60 -37.50
C PRO A 509 9.43 -16.00 -37.42
N THR A 510 9.15 -17.12 -36.77
CA THR A 510 7.78 -17.55 -36.44
C THR A 510 7.10 -16.48 -35.60
N LEU A 511 5.96 -15.97 -36.07
CA LEU A 511 5.09 -15.11 -35.27
C LEU A 511 4.80 -15.80 -33.93
N PRO A 512 4.85 -15.09 -32.79
CA PRO A 512 4.52 -15.67 -31.50
C PRO A 512 3.10 -16.26 -31.55
N PRO A 513 2.88 -17.45 -30.95
CA PRO A 513 1.59 -18.13 -31.03
C PRO A 513 0.48 -17.26 -30.45
N GLU A 514 -0.74 -17.42 -30.97
CA GLU A 514 -1.95 -16.87 -30.34
C GLU A 514 -1.97 -17.29 -28.88
N GLY A 515 -1.80 -16.33 -27.97
CA GLY A 515 -2.02 -16.58 -26.56
C GLY A 515 -3.44 -17.08 -26.41
N GLY A 516 -3.59 -18.35 -26.00
CA GLY A 516 -4.88 -19.00 -25.77
C GLY A 516 -5.62 -18.37 -24.58
N GLY A 517 -6.05 -17.12 -24.71
CA GLY A 517 -7.10 -16.53 -23.91
C GLY A 517 -8.42 -17.20 -24.29
N ARG A 518 -9.19 -17.61 -23.27
CA ARG A 518 -10.48 -18.28 -23.45
C ARG A 518 -11.33 -17.52 -24.48
N ARG A 519 -11.80 -18.24 -25.51
CA ARG A 519 -12.87 -17.77 -26.40
C ARG A 519 -14.08 -17.42 -25.55
N GLY A 520 -14.37 -16.14 -25.44
CA GLY A 520 -15.59 -15.58 -24.85
C GLY A 520 -15.75 -14.15 -25.34
N GLY A 521 -16.98 -13.77 -25.67
CA GLY A 521 -17.36 -12.37 -25.87
C GLY A 521 -17.03 -11.75 -27.23
N LYS A 522 -17.61 -10.59 -27.54
CA LYS A 522 -17.63 -9.95 -28.86
C LYS A 522 -16.72 -8.72 -28.84
N TRP A 523 -15.46 -8.88 -29.21
CA TRP A 523 -14.51 -7.80 -29.49
C TRP A 523 -14.89 -7.00 -30.74
N ARG A 524 -15.32 -5.73 -30.62
CA ARG A 524 -15.51 -4.78 -31.74
C ARG A 524 -15.48 -3.35 -31.16
N THR A 525 -14.56 -2.45 -31.49
CA THR A 525 -14.23 -1.97 -32.85
C THR A 525 -12.75 -1.59 -33.03
N GLU A 526 -12.07 -1.02 -32.03
CA GLU A 526 -10.68 -0.52 -32.20
C GLU A 526 -9.58 -1.54 -31.96
N LEU A 527 -9.70 -2.38 -30.92
CA LEU A 527 -8.76 -3.48 -30.68
C LEU A 527 -8.87 -4.55 -31.78
N SER A 528 -10.09 -4.84 -32.24
CA SER A 528 -10.29 -5.70 -33.41
C SER A 528 -9.88 -5.04 -34.73
N ALA A 529 -9.89 -3.71 -34.85
CA ALA A 529 -9.27 -3.03 -35.98
C ALA A 529 -7.74 -3.17 -35.92
N LEU A 530 -7.13 -3.00 -34.75
CA LEU A 530 -5.71 -3.24 -34.51
C LEU A 530 -5.27 -4.68 -34.85
N GLU A 531 -6.04 -5.68 -34.43
CA GLU A 531 -5.77 -7.08 -34.73
C GLU A 531 -5.98 -7.43 -36.20
N LYS A 532 -7.05 -6.92 -36.84
CA LYS A 532 -7.31 -7.15 -38.27
C LYS A 532 -6.35 -6.40 -39.18
N GLU A 533 -5.88 -5.21 -38.79
CA GLU A 533 -4.93 -4.40 -39.55
C GLU A 533 -3.50 -4.95 -39.45
N ASN A 534 -3.10 -5.51 -38.30
CA ASN A 534 -1.82 -6.21 -38.16
C ASN A 534 -1.78 -7.51 -38.98
N ASN A 535 -2.93 -8.15 -39.24
CA ASN A 535 -3.02 -9.35 -40.09
C ASN A 535 -3.10 -9.07 -41.60
N ARG A 536 -3.35 -7.81 -42.03
CA ARG A 536 -3.44 -7.44 -43.45
C ARG A 536 -2.10 -7.06 -44.10
N GLY A 537 -1.01 -7.05 -43.33
CA GLY A 537 0.35 -6.74 -43.81
C GLY A 537 1.24 -7.97 -44.08
N SER A 538 0.68 -9.18 -44.04
CA SER A 538 1.40 -10.45 -44.30
C SER A 538 1.54 -10.72 -45.80
#